data_AF-D3D3M2-F1
#
_entry.id   AF-D3D3M2-F1
#
_cell.length_a   1.000
_cell.length_b   1.000
_cell.length_c   1.000
_cell.angle_alpha   90.00
_cell.angle_beta   90.00
_cell.angle_gamma   90.00
#
_symmetry.space_group_name_H-M   'P 1'
#
loop_
_entity.id
_entity.type
_entity.pdbx_description
1 polymer ?
#
loop_
_entity_poly.entity_id
_entity_poly.type
_entity_poly.pdbx_seq_one_letter_code
_entity_poly.pdbx_strand_id
1 'polypeptide(L)'
;MASTNTNRPDDGGIEAVLDEWTARVVSVLGLAPDSVDAALVLDLTRDVAHGVARPAAPLTAFLVGLAAGRAGGDSSAVRAAVDTVLALLPSGDGAGDGEP
;
A
#
# COMPACT_ATOMS: atom_id res chain seq x y z
N MET A 1 -3.38 -46.48 -13.04
CA MET A 1 -4.21 -45.42 -13.65
C MET A 1 -4.74 -44.53 -12.53
N ALA A 2 -4.61 -43.22 -12.73
CA ALA A 2 -5.19 -42.11 -11.95
C ALA A 2 -4.85 -42.01 -10.44
N SER A 3 -3.73 -41.35 -10.13
CA SER A 3 -3.64 -40.55 -8.90
C SER A 3 -4.01 -39.11 -9.26
N THR A 4 -5.30 -38.79 -9.17
CA THR A 4 -5.79 -37.43 -9.37
C THR A 4 -5.50 -36.64 -8.10
N ASN A 5 -4.36 -35.94 -8.06
CA ASN A 5 -4.11 -34.95 -7.02
C ASN A 5 -4.96 -33.71 -7.35
N THR A 6 -6.20 -33.67 -6.84
CA THR A 6 -7.12 -32.55 -7.01
C THR A 6 -6.80 -31.46 -5.99
N ASN A 7 -5.71 -30.74 -6.18
CA ASN A 7 -5.52 -29.48 -5.48
C ASN A 7 -4.67 -28.52 -6.31
N ARG A 8 -5.34 -27.71 -7.13
CA ARG A 8 -4.74 -26.47 -7.59
C ARG A 8 -5.77 -25.35 -7.50
N PRO A 9 -5.60 -24.46 -6.52
CA PRO A 9 -6.08 -23.10 -6.62
C PRO A 9 -4.88 -22.15 -6.58
N ASP A 10 -4.03 -22.18 -7.61
CA ASP A 10 -2.88 -21.25 -7.73
C ASP A 10 -2.93 -20.50 -9.07
N ASP A 11 -4.12 -20.05 -9.49
CA ASP A 11 -4.25 -19.14 -10.66
C ASP A 11 -4.39 -17.66 -10.22
N GLY A 12 -4.31 -17.38 -8.92
CA GLY A 12 -4.24 -16.03 -8.35
C GLY A 12 -2.90 -15.82 -7.65
N GLY A 13 -2.01 -15.02 -8.22
CA GLY A 13 -0.66 -14.78 -7.71
C GLY A 13 -0.60 -14.02 -6.37
N ILE A 14 0.52 -13.34 -6.11
CA ILE A 14 0.75 -12.54 -4.88
C ILE A 14 -0.42 -11.59 -4.56
N GLU A 15 -1.10 -11.06 -5.57
CA GLU A 15 -2.28 -10.19 -5.45
C GLU A 15 -3.44 -10.88 -4.72
N ALA A 16 -3.77 -12.13 -5.07
CA ALA A 16 -4.84 -12.87 -4.41
C ALA A 16 -4.53 -13.17 -2.93
N VAL A 17 -3.26 -13.46 -2.62
CA VAL A 17 -2.79 -13.66 -1.24
C VAL A 17 -2.91 -12.37 -0.42
N LEU A 18 -2.54 -11.24 -1.02
CA LEU A 18 -2.63 -9.92 -0.39
C LEU A 18 -4.09 -9.52 -0.15
N ASP A 19 -4.97 -9.75 -1.12
CA ASP A 19 -6.40 -9.45 -1.01
C ASP A 19 -7.07 -10.29 0.09
N GLU A 20 -6.81 -11.60 0.12
CA GLU A 20 -7.33 -12.49 1.16
C GLU A 20 -6.83 -12.07 2.55
N TRP A 21 -5.54 -11.80 2.68
CA TRP A 21 -4.95 -11.32 3.93
C TRP A 21 -5.58 -10.00 4.38
N THR A 22 -5.71 -9.04 3.47
CA THR A 22 -6.27 -7.72 3.75
C THR A 22 -7.73 -7.84 4.19
N ALA A 23 -8.55 -8.63 3.49
CA ALA A 23 -9.94 -8.90 3.86
C ALA A 23 -10.05 -9.51 5.27
N ARG A 24 -9.15 -10.44 5.62
CA ARG A 24 -9.11 -11.04 6.95
C ARG A 24 -8.77 -10.02 8.04
N VAL A 25 -7.79 -9.17 7.81
CA VAL A 25 -7.41 -8.12 8.77
C VAL A 25 -8.53 -7.09 8.94
N VAL A 26 -9.14 -6.62 7.85
CA VAL A 26 -10.32 -5.73 7.87
C VAL A 26 -11.44 -6.31 8.72
N SER A 27 -11.75 -7.60 8.52
CA SER A 27 -12.78 -8.31 9.28
C SER A 27 -12.46 -8.39 10.78
N VAL A 28 -11.24 -8.81 11.15
CA VAL A 28 -10.82 -8.96 12.55
C VAL A 28 -10.78 -7.61 13.28
N LEU A 29 -10.46 -6.53 12.58
CA LEU A 29 -10.43 -5.18 13.13
C LEU A 29 -11.80 -4.47 13.13
N GLY A 30 -12.83 -5.08 12.54
CA GLY A 30 -14.17 -4.48 12.45
C GLY A 30 -14.24 -3.26 11.53
N LEU A 31 -13.40 -3.22 10.49
CA LEU A 31 -13.36 -2.16 9.49
C LEU A 31 -14.38 -2.41 8.37
N ALA A 32 -14.76 -1.37 7.63
CA ALA A 32 -15.60 -1.53 6.44
C ALA A 32 -14.78 -2.14 5.28
N PRO A 33 -15.41 -2.91 4.37
CA PRO A 33 -14.73 -3.55 3.24
C PRO A 33 -13.92 -2.59 2.36
N ASP A 34 -14.33 -1.32 2.28
CA ASP A 34 -13.71 -0.27 1.48
C ASP A 34 -13.00 0.81 2.34
N SER A 35 -12.66 0.47 3.60
CA SER A 35 -11.98 1.38 4.51
C SER A 35 -10.58 1.79 4.03
N VAL A 36 -9.95 1.02 3.14
CA VAL A 36 -8.62 1.32 2.62
C VAL A 36 -8.49 0.91 1.15
N ASP A 37 -7.88 1.78 0.36
CA ASP A 37 -7.39 1.47 -0.98
C ASP A 37 -5.98 0.87 -0.85
N ALA A 38 -5.87 -0.45 -0.90
CA ALA A 38 -4.60 -1.15 -0.67
C ALA A 38 -3.54 -0.81 -1.73
N ALA A 39 -3.95 -0.65 -2.99
CA ALA A 39 -3.05 -0.28 -4.08
C ALA A 39 -2.44 1.12 -3.82
N LEU A 40 -3.28 2.08 -3.44
CA LEU A 40 -2.83 3.43 -3.07
C LEU A 40 -1.79 3.43 -1.94
N VAL A 41 -2.03 2.67 -0.88
CA VAL A 41 -1.08 2.58 0.26
C VAL A 41 0.22 1.92 -0.16
N LEU A 42 0.16 0.86 -0.97
CA LEU A 42 1.35 0.16 -1.44
C LEU A 42 2.18 1.01 -2.40
N ASP A 43 1.55 1.76 -3.29
CA ASP A 43 2.24 2.70 -4.18
C ASP A 43 2.87 3.84 -3.40
N LEU A 44 2.18 4.41 -2.41
CA LEU A 44 2.79 5.37 -1.48
C LEU A 44 4.04 4.78 -0.82
N THR A 45 3.96 3.55 -0.29
CA THR A 45 5.11 2.93 0.40
C THR A 45 6.28 2.65 -0.54
N ARG A 46 5.99 2.32 -1.81
CA ARG A 46 6.98 2.16 -2.87
C ARG A 46 7.69 3.49 -3.12
N ASP A 47 6.95 4.56 -3.34
CA ASP A 47 7.53 5.87 -3.68
C ASP A 47 8.36 6.43 -2.52
N VAL A 48 7.89 6.28 -1.29
CA VAL A 48 8.64 6.68 -0.08
C VAL A 48 9.91 5.85 0.10
N ALA A 49 9.85 4.53 -0.16
CA ALA A 49 11.03 3.67 -0.06
C ALA A 49 12.12 4.07 -1.07
N HIS A 50 11.73 4.52 -2.26
CA HIS A 50 12.65 4.97 -3.30
C HIS A 50 13.14 6.41 -3.08
N GLY A 51 12.25 7.33 -2.71
CA GLY A 51 12.56 8.76 -2.61
C GLY A 51 13.16 9.19 -1.27
N VAL A 52 12.99 8.41 -0.21
CA VAL A 52 13.49 8.74 1.15
C VAL A 52 14.45 7.67 1.65
N ALA A 53 13.91 6.52 2.07
CA ALA A 53 14.66 5.34 2.51
C ALA A 53 13.70 4.17 2.78
N ARG A 54 14.17 2.93 2.63
CA ARG A 54 13.36 1.73 2.89
C ARG A 54 12.66 1.70 4.26
N PRO A 55 13.29 2.12 5.38
CA PRO A 55 12.60 2.16 6.69
C PRO A 55 11.49 3.23 6.78
N ALA A 56 11.50 4.25 5.93
CA ALA A 56 10.50 5.31 5.96
C ALA A 56 9.12 4.84 5.46
N ALA A 57 9.08 3.80 4.62
CA ALA A 57 7.85 3.25 4.06
C ALA A 57 6.83 2.80 5.12
N PRO A 58 7.13 1.86 6.04
CA PRO A 58 6.17 1.44 7.06
C PRO A 58 5.82 2.56 8.05
N LEU A 59 6.77 3.44 8.38
CA LEU A 59 6.51 4.59 9.25
C LEU A 59 5.51 5.56 8.61
N THR A 60 5.65 5.81 7.32
CA THR A 60 4.78 6.71 6.56
C THR A 60 3.37 6.15 6.41
N ALA A 61 3.23 4.86 6.09
CA ALA A 61 1.92 4.20 6.04
C ALA A 61 1.17 4.32 7.38
N PHE A 62 1.86 4.13 8.51
CA PHE A 62 1.28 4.30 9.83
C PHE A 62 0.83 5.76 10.09
N LEU A 63 1.66 6.75 9.74
CA LEU A 63 1.34 8.17 9.93
C LEU A 63 0.15 8.62 9.08
N VAL A 64 0.07 8.16 7.83
CA VAL A 64 -1.07 8.39 6.94
C VAL A 64 -2.35 7.79 7.54
N GLY A 65 -2.29 6.53 7.98
CA GLY A 65 -3.43 5.88 8.62
C GLY A 65 -3.87 6.59 9.91
N LEU A 66 -2.92 7.04 10.73
CA LEU A 66 -3.21 7.79 11.96
C LEU A 66 -3.83 9.16 11.67
N ALA A 67 -3.36 9.87 10.64
CA ALA A 67 -3.92 11.14 10.23
C ALA A 67 -5.34 10.97 9.66
N ALA A 68 -5.54 9.99 8.77
CA ALA A 68 -6.85 9.69 8.19
C ALA A 68 -7.88 9.28 9.25
N GLY A 69 -7.48 8.44 10.22
CA GLY A 69 -8.34 8.05 11.35
C GLY A 69 -8.77 9.24 12.22
N ARG A 70 -7.91 10.26 12.37
CA ARG A 70 -8.26 11.52 13.06
C ARG A 70 -9.16 12.43 12.23
N ALA A 71 -9.19 12.26 10.92
CA ALA A 71 -9.97 13.07 9.99
C ALA A 71 -11.33 12.43 9.61
N GLY A 72 -11.76 11.38 10.29
CA GLY A 72 -13.05 10.71 10.07
C GLY A 72 -12.95 9.25 9.66
N GLY A 73 -11.75 8.78 9.27
CA GLY A 73 -11.47 7.37 9.02
C GLY A 73 -12.07 6.82 7.72
N ASP A 74 -12.44 7.68 6.78
CA ASP A 74 -12.91 7.26 5.45
C ASP A 74 -11.78 7.25 4.41
N SER A 75 -12.06 6.65 3.25
CA SER A 75 -11.11 6.53 2.14
C SER A 75 -10.67 7.88 1.56
N SER A 76 -11.51 8.91 1.66
CA SER A 76 -11.16 10.26 1.19
C SER A 76 -10.11 10.92 2.09
N ALA A 77 -10.20 10.69 3.40
CA ALA A 77 -9.20 11.12 4.37
C ALA A 77 -7.85 10.42 4.16
N VAL A 78 -7.87 9.12 3.83
CA VAL A 78 -6.65 8.39 3.44
C VAL A 78 -6.03 9.02 2.20
N ARG A 79 -6.83 9.28 1.15
CA ARG A 79 -6.32 9.86 -0.09
C ARG A 79 -5.73 11.25 0.09
N ALA A 80 -6.41 12.12 0.84
CA ALA A 80 -5.90 13.45 1.16
C ALA A 80 -4.56 13.41 1.93
N ALA A 81 -4.42 12.47 2.87
CA ALA A 81 -3.17 12.27 3.61
C ALA A 81 -2.04 11.72 2.71
N VAL A 82 -2.36 10.79 1.80
CA VAL A 82 -1.41 10.28 0.79
C VAL A 82 -0.92 11.42 -0.10
N ASP A 83 -1.82 12.21 -0.68
CA ASP A 83 -1.48 13.34 -1.56
C ASP A 83 -0.55 14.35 -0.86
N THR A 84 -0.84 14.64 0.42
CA THR A 84 0.00 15.52 1.25
C THR A 84 1.42 14.98 1.40
N VAL A 85 1.57 13.66 1.59
CA VAL A 85 2.89 13.03 1.75
C VAL A 85 3.64 12.95 0.42
N LEU A 86 2.96 12.58 -0.67
CA LEU A 86 3.58 12.50 -1.99
C LEU A 86 4.14 13.85 -2.44
N ALA A 87 3.49 14.96 -2.07
CA ALA A 87 3.99 16.32 -2.32
C ALA A 87 5.32 16.65 -1.61
N LEU A 88 5.75 15.85 -0.63
CA LEU A 88 7.05 16.01 0.06
C LEU A 88 8.20 15.27 -0.63
N LEU A 89 7.89 14.32 -1.53
CA LEU A 89 8.91 13.55 -2.21
C LEU A 89 9.68 14.44 -3.20
N PRO A 90 11.00 14.24 -3.34
CA PRO A 90 11.76 14.97 -4.33
C PRO A 90 11.18 14.67 -5.72
N SER A 91 10.85 15.72 -6.48
CA SER A 91 10.57 15.56 -7.91
C SER A 91 11.82 14.96 -8.55
N GLY A 92 11.66 13.89 -9.33
CA GLY A 92 12.77 13.12 -9.91
C GLY A 92 13.64 13.85 -10.94
N ASP A 93 13.77 15.17 -10.86
CA ASP A 93 14.67 15.97 -11.69
C ASP A 93 16.08 15.96 -11.08
N GLY A 94 16.78 14.88 -11.40
CA GLY A 94 18.20 14.67 -11.10
C GLY A 94 18.81 13.55 -11.95
N ALA A 95 18.30 13.34 -13.16
CA ALA A 95 18.92 12.45 -14.14
C ALA A 95 19.54 13.30 -15.25
N GLY A 96 20.85 13.51 -15.18
CA GLY A 96 21.66 13.88 -16.32
C GLY A 96 22.33 15.24 -16.26
N ASP A 97 23.29 15.42 -15.35
CA ASP A 97 24.50 16.15 -15.70
C ASP A 97 25.65 15.17 -15.60
N GLY A 98 25.90 14.50 -16.73
CA GLY A 98 27.20 13.91 -16.96
C GLY A 98 28.20 15.04 -17.09
N GLU A 99 29.24 15.00 -16.27
CA GLU A 99 30.48 15.71 -16.58
C GLU A 99 31.67 14.73 -16.50
N PRO A 100 32.70 14.98 -17.32
CA PRO A 100 33.58 13.99 -17.94
C PRO A 100 34.63 13.35 -17.03
#